data_AF-A0A6C0JED1-F1
#
_entry.id   AF-A0A6C0JED1-F1
#
_cell.length_a   1.000
_cell.length_b   1.000
_cell.length_c   1.000
_cell.angle_alpha   90.00
_cell.angle_beta   90.00
_cell.angle_gamma   90.00
#
_symmetry.space_group_name_H-M   'P 1'
#
loop_
_entity.id
_entity.type
_entity.pdbx_description
1 polymer ?
#
loop_
_entity_poly.entity_id
_entity_poly.type
_entity_poly.pdbx_seq_one_letter_code
_entity_poly.pdbx_strand_id
1 'polypeptide(L)'
;MCCDDEYVIIDSFQVCTTCGIEQPILEHDNFQNNYSINLSFNKKIDVTLLDKLHDDTKQKIIMNFSEMLCHYSKNNSKIIRGENKKAIFSVLYFYNRQLSGETTTCSEVIRLFEIKKSKFGEGKKFVLYYFPQFRNIIIHIYDFTDKVFNMAKLNKWIIDYEIFKNSCIQIDKIPWYNNYNPYSVCCCILFYIITDKKFKKNIFIKKMNISDAIIKCICNNLIKDLQKIN
;
A
#
# COMPACT_ATOMS: atom_id res chain seq x y z
N MET A 1 -15.39 28.05 15.86
CA MET A 1 -14.92 28.71 14.63
C MET A 1 -13.62 28.03 14.22
N CYS A 2 -13.52 27.54 12.98
CA CYS A 2 -12.25 27.05 12.42
C CYS A 2 -11.43 28.31 12.12
N CYS A 3 -10.29 28.51 12.79
CA CYS A 3 -9.56 29.79 12.84
C CYS A 3 -8.56 30.00 11.69
N ASP A 4 -8.77 29.40 10.53
CA ASP A 4 -7.86 29.50 9.39
C ASP A 4 -8.61 29.90 8.10
N ASP A 5 -8.13 30.95 7.44
CA ASP A 5 -8.80 31.79 6.43
C ASP A 5 -8.98 31.17 5.02
N GLU A 6 -8.99 29.84 4.87
CA GLU A 6 -9.11 29.22 3.54
C GLU A 6 -10.39 28.38 3.37
N TYR A 7 -11.28 28.88 2.51
CA TYR A 7 -12.57 28.29 2.16
C TYR A 7 -12.69 28.12 0.64
N VAL A 8 -13.40 27.07 0.20
CA VAL A 8 -13.84 26.91 -1.19
C VAL A 8 -15.36 26.99 -1.25
N ILE A 9 -15.87 27.60 -2.31
CA ILE A 9 -17.32 27.75 -2.53
C ILE A 9 -17.82 26.55 -3.32
N ILE A 10 -18.77 25.82 -2.76
CA ILE A 10 -19.47 24.70 -3.41
C ILE A 10 -20.96 24.89 -3.17
N ASP A 11 -21.76 24.99 -4.24
CA ASP A 11 -23.23 24.97 -4.21
C ASP A 11 -23.85 25.85 -3.09
N SER A 12 -23.33 27.07 -2.92
CA SER A 12 -23.79 28.08 -1.93
C SER A 12 -23.28 27.94 -0.49
N PHE A 13 -22.28 27.08 -0.25
CA PHE A 13 -21.62 26.93 1.05
C PHE A 13 -20.13 27.27 0.99
N GLN A 14 -19.61 27.93 2.03
CA GLN A 14 -18.18 28.06 2.27
C GLN A 14 -17.71 26.81 3.01
N VAL A 15 -16.88 26.01 2.36
CA VAL A 15 -16.31 24.80 2.95
C VAL A 15 -14.87 25.09 3.33
N CYS A 16 -14.55 25.02 4.63
CA CYS A 16 -13.17 25.17 5.07
C CYS A 16 -12.30 24.09 4.43
N THR A 17 -11.25 24.47 3.70
CA THR A 17 -10.39 23.51 2.98
C THR A 17 -9.56 22.65 3.93
N THR A 18 -9.41 23.09 5.19
CA THR A 18 -8.64 22.40 6.22
C THR A 18 -9.49 21.37 6.98
N CYS A 19 -10.66 21.79 7.48
CA CYS A 19 -11.49 20.98 8.38
C CYS A 19 -12.78 20.43 7.73
N GLY A 20 -13.18 20.92 6.56
CA GLY A 20 -14.37 20.47 5.83
C GLY A 20 -15.69 20.84 6.51
N ILE A 21 -15.67 21.81 7.44
CA ILE A 21 -16.87 22.37 8.07
C ILE A 21 -17.51 23.36 7.09
N GLU A 22 -18.80 23.17 6.83
CA GLU A 22 -19.63 24.06 6.01
C GLU A 22 -20.10 25.25 6.84
N GLN A 23 -19.97 26.45 6.29
CA GLN A 23 -20.65 27.65 6.75
C GLN A 23 -21.51 28.20 5.60
N PRO A 24 -22.73 28.70 5.88
CA PRO A 24 -23.52 29.38 4.87
C PRO A 24 -22.73 30.59 4.33
N ILE A 25 -22.75 30.81 3.01
CA ILE A 25 -22.15 32.01 2.42
C ILE A 25 -22.92 33.22 2.97
N LEU A 26 -22.28 34.00 3.83
CA LEU A 26 -22.72 35.36 4.12
C LEU A 26 -22.47 36.17 2.85
N GLU A 27 -23.53 36.67 2.22
CA GLU A 27 -23.46 37.52 1.04
C GLU A 27 -22.52 38.70 1.31
N HIS A 28 -21.30 38.60 0.80
CA HIS A 28 -20.40 39.73 0.65
C HIS A 28 -19.96 39.77 -0.80
N ASP A 29 -20.26 40.91 -1.41
CA ASP A 29 -20.20 41.20 -2.83
C ASP A 29 -18.87 40.86 -3.52
N ASN A 30 -19.00 40.41 -4.77
CA ASN A 30 -18.02 40.47 -5.85
C ASN A 30 -16.72 39.64 -5.69
N PHE A 31 -16.75 38.38 -6.12
CA PHE A 31 -15.56 37.72 -6.66
C PHE A 31 -15.78 37.32 -8.11
N GLN A 32 -15.25 38.15 -9.00
CA GLN A 32 -15.15 37.88 -10.43
C GLN A 32 -14.28 36.64 -10.71
N ASN A 33 -14.74 35.87 -11.68
CA ASN A 33 -14.08 34.76 -12.38
C ASN A 33 -12.55 34.79 -12.38
N ASN A 34 -11.92 33.71 -11.90
CA ASN A 34 -10.54 33.34 -12.24
C ASN A 34 -10.40 31.81 -12.30
N TYR A 35 -10.58 31.23 -13.48
CA TYR A 35 -10.06 29.89 -13.78
C TYR A 35 -8.56 29.99 -14.08
N SER A 36 -7.76 30.10 -13.02
CA SER A 36 -6.35 29.72 -13.07
C SER A 36 -6.23 28.40 -12.34
N ILE A 37 -6.08 27.29 -13.07
CA ILE A 37 -5.64 26.00 -12.52
C ILE A 37 -4.16 26.17 -12.16
N ASN A 38 -3.91 26.94 -11.10
CA ASN A 38 -2.58 27.22 -10.57
C ASN A 38 -2.31 26.24 -9.43
N LEU A 39 -1.09 25.73 -9.40
CA LEU A 39 -0.38 24.79 -8.50
C LEU A 39 -0.56 25.00 -6.96
N SER A 40 -1.51 25.82 -6.53
CA SER A 40 -1.92 26.10 -5.15
C SER A 40 -2.60 24.92 -4.42
N PHE A 41 -3.07 23.89 -5.13
CA PHE A 41 -3.67 22.70 -4.52
C PHE A 41 -2.70 21.92 -3.61
N ASN A 42 -1.39 21.98 -3.87
CA ASN A 42 -0.37 21.27 -3.09
C ASN A 42 -0.17 21.84 -1.67
N LYS A 43 -0.61 23.08 -1.38
CA LYS A 43 -0.54 23.66 -0.02
C LYS A 43 -1.72 23.28 0.88
N LYS A 44 -2.78 22.66 0.34
CA LYS A 44 -4.12 22.58 0.96
C LYS A 44 -4.59 21.17 1.34
N ILE A 45 -3.71 20.18 1.26
CA ILE A 45 -4.01 18.82 1.72
C ILE A 45 -3.36 18.68 3.09
N ASP A 46 -4.15 18.48 4.15
CA ASP A 46 -3.61 18.03 5.44
C ASP A 46 -2.97 16.65 5.22
N VAL A 47 -1.64 16.68 5.15
CA VAL A 47 -0.72 15.56 4.87
C VAL A 47 0.09 15.19 6.09
N THR A 48 -0.33 15.60 7.30
CA THR A 48 0.31 15.21 8.57
C THR A 48 0.51 13.70 8.69
N LEU A 49 -0.42 12.93 8.11
CA LEU A 49 -0.33 11.47 7.98
C LEU A 49 0.86 10.97 7.13
N LEU A 50 1.29 11.78 6.15
CA LEU A 50 2.38 11.50 5.21
C LEU A 50 3.73 12.08 5.66
N ASP A 51 3.77 12.88 6.74
CA ASP A 51 5.02 13.49 7.23
C ASP A 51 6.06 12.47 7.71
N LYS A 52 5.64 11.22 7.91
CA LYS A 52 6.52 10.08 8.20
C LYS A 52 7.18 9.47 6.96
N LEU A 53 6.87 9.97 5.76
CA LEU A 53 7.33 9.41 4.47
C LEU A 53 8.42 10.30 3.84
N HIS A 54 9.26 9.71 2.99
CA HIS A 54 10.19 10.47 2.16
C HIS A 54 9.45 11.41 1.19
N ASP A 55 10.01 12.60 0.97
CA ASP A 55 9.37 13.69 0.22
C ASP A 55 8.93 13.29 -1.20
N ASP A 56 9.75 12.55 -1.94
CA ASP A 56 9.40 12.12 -3.30
C ASP A 56 8.18 11.19 -3.34
N THR A 57 8.06 10.30 -2.36
CA THR A 57 6.90 9.40 -2.25
C THR A 57 5.65 10.17 -1.85
N LYS A 58 5.80 11.12 -0.91
CA LYS A 58 4.74 12.02 -0.46
C LYS A 58 4.20 12.85 -1.64
N GLN A 59 5.06 13.45 -2.45
CA GLN A 59 4.65 14.23 -3.62
C GLN A 59 3.87 13.40 -4.63
N LYS A 60 4.34 12.19 -4.98
CA LYS A 60 3.62 11.29 -5.89
C LYS A 60 2.24 10.90 -5.36
N ILE A 61 2.11 10.63 -4.06
CA ILE A 61 0.82 10.32 -3.44
C ILE A 61 -0.12 11.53 -3.54
N ILE A 62 0.39 12.73 -3.23
CA ILE A 62 -0.38 13.98 -3.30
C ILE A 62 -0.87 14.26 -4.72
N MET A 63 0.00 14.09 -5.73
CA MET A 63 -0.35 14.27 -7.14
C MET A 63 -1.46 13.31 -7.57
N ASN A 64 -1.27 12.01 -7.34
CA ASN A 64 -2.28 11.00 -7.66
C ASN A 64 -3.60 11.26 -6.90
N PHE A 65 -3.54 11.66 -5.63
CA PHE A 65 -4.75 11.96 -4.87
C PHE A 65 -5.50 13.19 -5.42
N SER A 66 -4.78 14.24 -5.79
CA SER A 66 -5.36 15.46 -6.38
C SER A 66 -6.02 15.17 -7.72
N GLU A 67 -5.36 14.41 -8.60
CA GLU A 67 -5.92 13.98 -9.89
C GLU A 67 -7.23 13.20 -9.69
N MET A 68 -7.22 12.25 -8.76
CA MET A 68 -8.41 11.46 -8.41
C MET A 68 -9.56 12.34 -7.88
N LEU A 69 -9.28 13.34 -7.05
CA LEU A 69 -10.30 14.28 -6.55
C LEU A 69 -10.93 15.10 -7.68
N CYS A 70 -10.15 15.53 -8.68
CA CYS A 70 -10.67 16.24 -9.86
C CYS A 70 -11.67 15.39 -10.66
N HIS A 71 -11.45 14.07 -10.74
CA HIS A 71 -12.39 13.15 -11.39
C HIS A 71 -13.60 12.80 -10.52
N TYR A 72 -13.41 12.68 -9.20
CA TYR A 72 -14.47 12.31 -8.26
C TYR A 72 -15.49 13.44 -8.04
N SER A 73 -15.01 14.67 -7.84
CA SER A 73 -15.84 15.86 -7.58
C SER A 73 -16.78 16.22 -8.73
N LYS A 74 -16.40 15.93 -9.98
CA LYS A 74 -17.26 16.14 -11.15
C LYS A 74 -18.51 15.26 -11.16
N ASN A 75 -18.48 14.12 -10.47
CA ASN A 75 -19.52 13.09 -10.54
C ASN A 75 -20.20 12.80 -9.19
N ASN A 76 -19.73 13.40 -8.09
CA ASN A 76 -20.24 13.14 -6.74
C ASN A 76 -20.08 14.38 -5.85
N SER A 77 -21.13 14.68 -5.08
CA SER A 77 -21.14 15.76 -4.07
C SER A 77 -20.57 15.37 -2.71
N LYS A 78 -20.12 14.11 -2.54
CA LYS A 78 -19.65 13.61 -1.24
C LYS A 78 -18.17 13.95 -1.01
N ILE A 79 -17.83 14.40 0.19
CA ILE A 79 -16.45 14.71 0.57
C ILE A 79 -15.73 13.43 1.07
N ILE A 80 -14.50 13.19 0.59
CA ILE A 80 -13.62 12.11 1.07
C ILE A 80 -12.91 12.58 2.35
N ARG A 81 -13.30 12.03 3.51
CA ARG A 81 -12.73 12.41 4.82
C ARG A 81 -12.41 11.23 5.72
N GLY A 82 -11.62 11.50 6.78
CA GLY A 82 -11.28 10.55 7.84
C GLY A 82 -10.64 9.26 7.34
N GLU A 83 -11.16 8.12 7.80
CA GLU A 83 -10.68 6.78 7.46
C GLU A 83 -10.66 6.48 5.95
N ASN A 84 -11.57 7.08 5.17
CA ASN A 84 -11.59 6.86 3.72
C ASN A 84 -10.41 7.58 3.03
N LYS A 85 -10.05 8.79 3.49
CA LYS A 85 -8.86 9.51 3.01
C LYS A 85 -7.59 8.73 3.38
N LYS A 86 -7.50 8.26 4.62
CA LYS A 86 -6.42 7.40 5.12
C LYS A 86 -6.26 6.13 4.28
N ALA A 87 -7.38 5.49 3.92
CA ALA A 87 -7.39 4.31 3.06
C ALA A 87 -6.79 4.58 1.69
N ILE A 88 -7.22 5.67 1.05
CA ILE A 88 -6.74 6.03 -0.28
C ILE A 88 -5.24 6.34 -0.26
N PHE A 89 -4.78 7.16 0.70
CA PHE A 89 -3.35 7.44 0.85
C PHE A 89 -2.52 6.19 1.11
N SER A 90 -2.99 5.29 1.98
CA SER A 90 -2.28 4.03 2.25
C SER A 90 -2.14 3.17 0.99
N VAL A 91 -3.17 3.14 0.14
CA VAL A 91 -3.15 2.35 -1.11
C VAL A 91 -2.28 3.02 -2.17
N LEU A 92 -2.34 4.35 -2.31
CA LEU A 92 -1.46 5.10 -3.19
C LEU A 92 0.01 4.92 -2.78
N TYR A 93 0.29 4.94 -1.48
CA TYR A 93 1.61 4.60 -0.95
C TYR A 93 2.04 3.20 -1.35
N PHE A 94 1.17 2.20 -1.14
CA PHE A 94 1.44 0.82 -1.53
C PHE A 94 1.83 0.71 -3.00
N TYR A 95 1.04 1.27 -3.92
CA TYR A 95 1.29 1.14 -5.36
C TYR A 95 2.50 1.95 -5.85
N ASN A 96 2.73 3.16 -5.32
CA ASN A 96 3.91 3.94 -5.68
C ASN A 96 5.21 3.23 -5.25
N ARG A 97 5.21 2.59 -4.08
CA ARG A 97 6.31 1.74 -3.63
C ARG A 97 6.59 0.59 -4.61
N GLN A 98 5.56 -0.13 -5.05
CA GLN A 98 5.73 -1.21 -6.03
C GLN A 98 6.30 -0.70 -7.37
N LEU A 99 5.82 0.45 -7.86
CA LEU A 99 6.34 1.04 -9.10
C LEU A 99 7.80 1.47 -8.99
N SER A 100 8.24 1.89 -7.81
CA SER A 100 9.63 2.20 -7.53
C SER A 100 10.50 0.96 -7.29
N GLY A 101 9.96 -0.26 -7.47
CA GLY A 101 10.66 -1.52 -7.21
C GLY A 101 10.86 -1.83 -5.73
N GLU A 102 10.24 -1.06 -4.84
CA GLU A 102 10.47 -1.17 -3.42
C GLU A 102 9.40 -2.05 -2.75
N THR A 103 9.79 -3.27 -2.37
CA THR A 103 8.81 -4.24 -1.87
C THR A 103 8.20 -3.88 -0.51
N THR A 104 6.88 -3.76 -0.50
CA THR A 104 6.08 -3.59 0.71
C THR A 104 4.88 -4.53 0.71
N THR A 105 4.47 -5.00 1.88
CA THR A 105 3.28 -5.84 2.03
C THR A 105 2.08 -4.99 2.43
N CYS A 106 0.87 -5.41 2.06
CA CYS A 106 -0.34 -4.73 2.52
C CYS A 106 -0.39 -4.61 4.05
N SER A 107 0.04 -5.65 4.78
CA SER A 107 0.04 -5.66 6.24
C SER A 107 0.94 -4.58 6.86
N GLU A 108 2.11 -4.32 6.26
CA GLU A 108 3.00 -3.26 6.72
C GLU A 108 2.41 -1.88 6.49
N VAL A 109 1.81 -1.67 5.32
CA VAL A 109 1.13 -0.41 4.99
C VAL A 109 -0.07 -0.18 5.90
N ILE A 110 -0.88 -1.21 6.13
CA ILE A 110 -2.03 -1.18 7.05
C ILE A 110 -1.59 -0.76 8.46
N ARG A 111 -0.44 -1.29 8.93
CA ARG A 111 0.13 -0.92 10.24
C ARG A 111 0.69 0.50 10.24
N LEU A 112 1.44 0.88 9.20
CA LEU A 112 2.06 2.21 9.08
C LEU A 112 1.01 3.32 9.09
N PHE A 113 -0.09 3.10 8.39
CA PHE A 113 -1.21 4.02 8.31
C PHE A 113 -2.28 3.72 9.37
N GLU A 114 -2.05 2.80 10.32
CA GLU A 114 -2.98 2.46 11.41
C GLU A 114 -4.44 2.37 10.94
N ILE A 115 -4.70 1.60 9.88
CA ILE A 115 -6.02 1.49 9.26
C ILE A 115 -6.56 0.07 9.39
N LYS A 116 -7.89 -0.09 9.36
CA LYS A 116 -8.51 -1.42 9.29
C LYS A 116 -8.28 -2.07 7.92
N LYS A 117 -8.03 -3.39 7.89
CA LYS A 117 -7.85 -4.17 6.65
C LYS A 117 -9.04 -4.04 5.68
N SER A 118 -10.27 -4.00 6.20
CA SER A 118 -11.48 -3.80 5.39
C SER A 118 -11.46 -2.44 4.68
N LYS A 119 -11.06 -1.39 5.39
CA LYS A 119 -10.93 -0.02 4.84
C LYS A 119 -9.82 0.10 3.81
N PHE A 120 -8.67 -0.54 4.04
CA PHE A 120 -7.64 -0.66 3.01
C PHE A 120 -8.18 -1.34 1.73
N GLY A 121 -9.00 -2.39 1.88
CA GLY A 121 -9.66 -3.07 0.76
C GLY A 121 -10.64 -2.18 -0.01
N GLU A 122 -11.44 -1.37 0.70
CA GLU A 122 -12.31 -0.35 0.07
C GLU A 122 -11.49 0.71 -0.68
N GLY A 123 -10.44 1.24 -0.05
CA GLY A 123 -9.51 2.18 -0.70
C GLY A 123 -8.85 1.58 -1.94
N LYS A 124 -8.50 0.29 -1.91
CA LYS A 124 -7.92 -0.43 -3.05
C LYS A 124 -8.88 -0.45 -4.24
N LYS A 125 -10.15 -0.82 -4.00
CA LYS A 125 -11.17 -0.82 -5.06
C LYS A 125 -11.33 0.57 -5.66
N PHE A 126 -11.35 1.60 -4.81
CA PHE A 126 -11.52 2.98 -5.23
C PHE A 126 -10.34 3.50 -6.06
N VAL A 127 -9.11 3.31 -5.58
CA VAL A 127 -7.89 3.72 -6.30
C VAL A 127 -7.77 2.98 -7.64
N LEU A 128 -8.04 1.67 -7.69
CA LEU A 128 -7.97 0.89 -8.93
C LEU A 128 -9.09 1.22 -9.94
N TYR A 129 -10.13 1.92 -9.53
CA TYR A 129 -11.15 2.44 -10.44
C TYR A 129 -10.62 3.66 -11.20
N TYR A 130 -9.95 4.59 -10.51
CA TYR A 130 -9.40 5.81 -11.10
C TYR A 130 -8.02 5.63 -11.74
N PHE A 131 -7.23 4.67 -11.25
CA PHE A 131 -5.88 4.40 -11.74
C PHE A 131 -5.76 2.94 -12.21
N PRO A 132 -6.32 2.60 -13.38
CA PRO A 132 -6.29 1.24 -13.91
C PRO A 132 -4.86 0.74 -14.19
N GLN A 133 -3.89 1.62 -14.41
CA GLN A 133 -2.48 1.24 -14.60
C GLN A 133 -1.91 0.46 -13.42
N PHE A 134 -2.41 0.68 -12.20
CA PHE A 134 -1.97 -0.07 -11.02
C PHE A 134 -2.46 -1.53 -11.01
N ARG A 135 -3.43 -1.89 -11.86
CA ARG A 135 -3.88 -3.30 -12.01
C ARG A 135 -2.86 -4.16 -12.73
N ASN A 136 -2.01 -3.54 -13.56
CA ASN A 136 -0.99 -4.24 -14.34
C ASN A 136 0.30 -4.47 -13.54
N ILE A 137 0.36 -3.99 -12.29
CA ILE A 137 1.49 -4.25 -11.40
C ILE A 137 1.39 -5.70 -10.93
N ILE A 138 2.25 -6.54 -11.50
CA ILE A 138 2.45 -7.92 -11.06
C ILE A 138 3.52 -7.90 -9.98
N ILE A 139 3.21 -8.48 -8.83
CA ILE A 139 4.16 -8.65 -7.73
C ILE A 139 4.56 -10.11 -7.71
N HIS A 140 5.85 -10.37 -7.92
CA HIS A 140 6.41 -11.70 -7.99
C HIS A 140 6.91 -12.16 -6.61
N ILE A 141 7.07 -13.46 -6.45
CA ILE A 141 7.62 -14.07 -5.23
C ILE A 141 9.06 -13.60 -5.01
N TYR A 142 9.86 -13.57 -6.08
CA TYR A 142 11.28 -13.22 -5.98
C TYR A 142 11.53 -11.76 -5.60
N ASP A 143 10.56 -10.86 -5.78
CA ASP A 143 10.67 -9.46 -5.37
C ASP A 143 10.87 -9.35 -3.84
N PHE A 144 10.38 -10.33 -3.07
CA PHE A 144 10.52 -10.35 -1.61
C PHE A 144 11.80 -11.00 -1.10
N THR A 145 12.68 -11.52 -1.97
CA THR A 145 13.87 -12.29 -1.56
C THR A 145 14.80 -11.50 -0.67
N ASP A 146 15.20 -10.28 -1.06
CA ASP A 146 16.10 -9.43 -0.27
C ASP A 146 15.53 -9.12 1.11
N LYS A 147 14.23 -8.81 1.15
CA LYS A 147 13.52 -8.51 2.39
C LYS A 147 13.50 -9.69 3.34
N VAL A 148 13.08 -10.86 2.84
CA VAL A 148 12.97 -12.09 3.62
C VAL A 148 14.36 -12.59 4.05
N PHE A 149 15.36 -12.47 3.18
CA PHE A 149 16.74 -12.84 3.48
C PHE A 149 17.36 -11.92 4.53
N ASN A 150 17.14 -10.61 4.46
CA ASN A 150 17.61 -9.67 5.47
C ASN A 150 16.97 -9.95 6.84
N MET A 151 15.67 -10.29 6.88
CA MET A 151 15.04 -10.77 8.11
C MET A 151 15.71 -12.04 8.63
N ALA A 152 16.07 -12.98 7.77
CA ALA A 152 16.76 -14.20 8.16
C ALA A 152 18.16 -13.93 8.74
N LYS A 153 18.95 -13.05 8.09
CA LYS A 153 20.25 -12.58 8.56
C LYS A 153 20.17 -11.94 9.95
N LEU A 154 19.20 -11.06 10.18
CA LEU A 154 18.97 -10.44 11.49
C LEU A 154 18.67 -11.47 12.59
N ASN A 155 18.08 -12.61 12.22
CA ASN A 155 17.83 -13.72 13.15
C ASN A 155 18.94 -14.79 13.13
N LYS A 156 20.08 -14.51 12.49
CA LYS A 156 21.27 -15.36 12.40
C LYS A 156 21.01 -16.74 11.76
N TRP A 157 20.07 -16.81 10.81
CA TRP A 157 19.81 -18.04 10.07
C TRP A 157 20.83 -18.21 8.95
N ILE A 158 21.47 -19.38 8.88
CA ILE A 158 22.49 -19.68 7.87
C ILE A 158 21.78 -20.17 6.60
N ILE A 159 21.75 -19.30 5.58
CA ILE A 159 21.09 -19.50 4.29
C ILE A 159 22.04 -19.05 3.19
N ASP A 160 22.12 -19.84 2.12
CA ASP A 160 22.71 -19.41 0.86
C ASP A 160 21.69 -18.55 0.09
N TYR A 161 22.06 -17.29 -0.17
CA TYR A 161 21.17 -16.33 -0.84
C TYR A 161 20.85 -16.76 -2.27
N GLU A 162 21.82 -17.28 -3.02
CA GLU A 162 21.65 -17.64 -4.42
C GLU A 162 20.70 -18.83 -4.54
N ILE A 163 20.86 -19.84 -3.69
CA ILE A 163 19.95 -20.99 -3.62
C ILE A 163 18.52 -20.51 -3.30
N PHE A 164 18.38 -19.63 -2.31
CA PHE A 164 17.07 -19.10 -1.91
C PHE A 164 16.38 -18.28 -3.01
N LYS A 165 17.13 -17.39 -3.66
CA LYS A 165 16.63 -16.54 -4.75
C LYS A 165 16.23 -17.37 -5.97
N ASN A 166 17.08 -18.30 -6.39
CA ASN A 166 16.80 -19.19 -7.51
C ASN A 166 15.56 -20.06 -7.25
N SER A 167 15.41 -20.58 -6.03
CA SER A 167 14.19 -21.30 -5.62
C SER A 167 12.94 -20.41 -5.75
N CYS A 168 13.00 -19.15 -5.33
CA CYS A 168 11.89 -18.21 -5.50
C CYS A 168 11.55 -17.96 -6.97
N ILE A 169 12.55 -17.78 -7.84
CA ILE A 169 12.35 -17.55 -9.28
C ILE A 169 11.71 -18.77 -9.95
N GLN A 170 12.11 -19.99 -9.57
CA GLN A 170 11.56 -21.21 -10.16
C GLN A 170 10.12 -21.46 -9.71
N ILE A 171 9.82 -21.25 -8.42
CA ILE A 171 8.47 -21.41 -7.88
C ILE A 171 7.50 -20.36 -8.43
N ASP A 172 7.97 -19.13 -8.69
CA ASP A 172 7.15 -18.05 -9.29
C ASP A 172 6.60 -18.40 -10.67
N LYS A 173 7.26 -19.29 -11.41
CA LYS A 173 6.80 -19.78 -12.71
C LYS A 173 5.67 -20.79 -12.62
N ILE A 174 5.36 -21.32 -11.44
CA ILE A 174 4.36 -22.37 -11.24
C ILE A 174 2.99 -21.72 -10.97
N PRO A 175 1.99 -21.88 -11.86
CA PRO A 175 0.71 -21.15 -11.77
C PRO A 175 -0.08 -21.36 -10.47
N TRP A 176 0.14 -22.49 -9.79
CA TRP A 176 -0.52 -22.78 -8.51
C TRP A 176 -0.23 -21.72 -7.44
N TYR A 177 0.98 -21.16 -7.44
CA TYR A 177 1.40 -20.19 -6.42
C TYR A 177 0.82 -18.79 -6.64
N ASN A 178 0.24 -18.52 -7.82
CA ASN A 178 -0.46 -17.25 -8.11
C ASN A 178 -1.69 -17.02 -7.21
N ASN A 179 -2.23 -18.08 -6.63
CA ASN A 179 -3.37 -18.00 -5.70
C ASN A 179 -2.96 -17.57 -4.29
N TYR A 180 -1.66 -17.49 -4.00
CA TYR A 180 -1.14 -17.15 -2.69
C TYR A 180 -0.53 -15.76 -2.69
N ASN A 181 -0.41 -15.19 -1.49
CA ASN A 181 0.33 -13.95 -1.31
C ASN A 181 1.84 -14.22 -1.59
N PRO A 182 2.49 -13.50 -2.52
CA PRO A 182 3.87 -13.81 -2.93
C PRO A 182 4.89 -13.75 -1.79
N TYR A 183 4.75 -12.79 -0.86
CA TYR A 183 5.58 -12.71 0.34
C TYR A 183 5.44 -13.97 1.21
N SER A 184 4.22 -14.49 1.38
CA SER A 184 3.99 -15.71 2.15
C SER A 184 4.64 -16.92 1.51
N VAL A 185 4.60 -17.04 0.17
CA VAL A 185 5.28 -18.12 -0.55
C VAL A 185 6.80 -17.99 -0.38
N CYS A 186 7.35 -16.79 -0.56
CA CYS A 186 8.77 -16.50 -0.35
C CYS A 186 9.25 -16.91 1.05
N CYS A 187 8.47 -16.59 2.09
CA CYS A 187 8.75 -17.05 3.46
C CYS A 187 8.65 -18.58 3.59
N CYS A 188 7.72 -19.25 2.92
CA CYS A 188 7.61 -20.71 3.00
C CYS A 188 8.77 -21.42 2.30
N ILE A 189 9.29 -20.86 1.20
CA ILE A 189 10.52 -21.34 0.54
C ILE A 189 11.70 -21.22 1.51
N LEU A 190 11.85 -20.07 2.17
CA LEU A 190 12.88 -19.88 3.19
C LEU A 190 12.73 -20.91 4.32
N PHE A 191 11.51 -21.10 4.83
CA PHE A 191 11.22 -22.05 5.89
C PHE A 191 11.62 -23.47 5.50
N TYR A 192 11.33 -23.88 4.27
CA TYR A 192 11.74 -25.17 3.73
C TYR A 192 13.27 -25.34 3.71
N ILE A 193 14.01 -24.33 3.25
CA ILE A 193 15.48 -24.37 3.19
C ILE A 193 16.12 -24.49 4.58
N ILE A 194 15.54 -23.86 5.61
CA ILE A 194 16.12 -23.85 6.97
C ILE A 194 15.61 -24.97 7.89
N THR A 195 14.53 -25.68 7.52
CA THR A 195 13.88 -26.64 8.42
C THR A 195 14.69 -27.89 8.68
N ASP A 196 15.66 -28.20 7.83
CA ASP A 196 16.61 -29.29 8.03
C ASP A 196 17.50 -29.08 9.29
N LYS A 197 17.53 -27.86 9.85
CA LYS A 197 18.43 -27.45 10.94
C LYS A 197 17.82 -27.42 12.35
N LYS A 198 16.83 -28.29 12.68
CA LYS A 198 16.14 -28.32 14.00
C LYS A 198 15.52 -26.96 14.40
N PHE A 199 15.02 -26.20 13.43
CA PHE A 199 14.51 -24.86 13.66
C PHE A 199 13.12 -24.85 14.33
N LYS A 200 12.92 -24.02 15.37
CA LYS A 200 11.60 -23.88 16.03
C LYS A 200 10.64 -23.08 15.15
N LYS A 201 9.68 -23.76 14.53
CA LYS A 201 8.62 -23.18 13.68
C LYS A 201 7.92 -21.95 14.28
N ASN A 202 7.62 -21.95 15.57
CA ASN A 202 6.95 -20.84 16.25
C ASN A 202 7.77 -19.53 16.21
N ILE A 203 9.10 -19.64 16.27
CA ILE A 203 9.99 -18.47 16.13
C ILE A 203 9.90 -17.92 14.71
N PHE A 204 9.88 -18.80 13.70
CA PHE A 204 9.76 -18.41 12.29
C PHE A 204 8.48 -17.62 12.06
N ILE A 205 7.35 -18.20 12.46
CA ILE A 205 6.00 -17.63 12.35
C ILE A 205 5.96 -16.21 12.93
N LYS A 206 6.48 -16.05 14.15
CA LYS A 206 6.49 -14.75 14.84
C LYS A 206 7.36 -13.72 14.11
N LYS A 207 8.52 -14.13 13.59
CA LYS A 207 9.48 -13.22 12.95
C LYS A 207 9.06 -12.82 11.55
N MET A 208 8.47 -13.73 10.79
CA MET A 208 7.99 -13.50 9.43
C MET A 208 6.54 -12.99 9.38
N ASN A 209 5.84 -12.97 10.51
CA ASN A 209 4.44 -12.53 10.59
C ASN A 209 3.52 -13.26 9.59
N ILE A 210 3.66 -14.58 9.52
CA ILE A 210 2.83 -15.47 8.69
C ILE A 210 2.14 -16.52 9.56
N SER A 211 0.96 -16.99 9.14
CA SER A 211 0.21 -17.97 9.93
C SER A 211 0.73 -19.40 9.77
N ASP A 212 0.56 -20.23 10.81
CA ASP A 212 0.90 -21.66 10.77
C ASP A 212 0.14 -22.42 9.66
N ALA A 213 -1.13 -22.05 9.46
CA ALA A 213 -1.99 -22.64 8.43
C ALA A 213 -1.45 -22.38 7.01
N ILE A 214 -0.98 -21.16 6.75
CA ILE A 214 -0.36 -20.80 5.46
C ILE A 214 0.91 -21.64 5.24
N ILE A 215 1.77 -21.76 6.25
CA ILE A 215 2.99 -22.57 6.14
C ILE A 215 2.64 -24.02 5.81
N LYS A 216 1.70 -24.63 6.55
CA LYS A 216 1.27 -26.02 6.29
C LYS A 216 0.76 -26.20 4.86
N CYS A 217 -0.09 -25.28 4.40
CA CYS A 217 -0.72 -25.37 3.09
C CYS A 217 0.30 -25.23 1.94
N ILE A 218 1.18 -24.23 2.01
CA ILE A 218 2.16 -23.95 0.96
C ILE A 218 3.30 -25.00 0.99
N CYS A 219 3.85 -25.32 2.16
CA CYS A 219 4.99 -26.23 2.27
C CYS A 219 4.67 -27.67 1.82
N ASN A 220 3.44 -28.15 2.02
CA ASN A 220 3.04 -29.49 1.54
C ASN A 220 3.16 -29.64 0.01
N ASN A 221 2.96 -28.56 -0.73
CA ASN A 221 3.12 -28.53 -2.19
C ASN A 221 4.57 -28.23 -2.59
N LEU A 222 5.23 -27.32 -1.90
CA LEU A 222 6.64 -26.95 -2.16
C LEU A 222 7.58 -28.16 -2.16
N ILE A 223 7.38 -29.12 -1.24
CA ILE A 223 8.21 -30.34 -1.17
C ILE A 223 8.18 -31.09 -2.51
N LYS A 224 7.01 -31.22 -3.13
CA LYS A 224 6.83 -31.96 -4.39
C LYS A 224 7.40 -31.21 -5.59
N ASP A 225 7.37 -29.88 -5.54
CA ASP A 225 7.78 -29.04 -6.66
C ASP A 225 9.29 -28.79 -6.67
N LEU A 226 9.90 -28.55 -5.51
CA LEU A 226 11.35 -28.36 -5.38
C LEU A 226 12.13 -29.66 -5.65
N GLN A 227 11.54 -30.83 -5.39
CA GLN A 227 12.13 -32.13 -5.76
C GLN A 227 12.20 -32.41 -7.26
N LYS A 228 11.41 -31.69 -8.09
CA LYS A 228 11.44 -31.84 -9.56
C LYS A 228 12.43 -30.89 -10.23
N ILE A 229 12.95 -29.95 -9.46
CA ILE A 229 13.79 -28.85 -9.92
C ILE A 229 15.28 -29.18 -9.72
N ASN A 230 15.59 -30.03 -8.73
CA ASN A 230 16.92 -30.61 -8.48
C ASN A 230 17.00 -32.02 -9.06
#